data_AF-A0A7C5L2N0-F1
#
_entry.id   AF-A0A7C5L2N0-F1
#
_cell.length_a   1.000
_cell.length_b   1.000
_cell.length_c   1.000
_cell.angle_alpha   90.00
_cell.angle_beta   90.00
_cell.angle_gamma   90.00
#
_symmetry.space_group_name_H-M   'P 1'
#
loop_
_entity.id
_entity.type
_entity.pdbx_description
1 polymer ?
#
loop_
_entity_poly.entity_id
_entity_poly.type
_entity_poly.pdbx_seq_one_letter_code
_entity_poly.pdbx_strand_id
1 'polypeptide(L)'
;MAQGATRNKGELFIKRARQFNGAFLVSLSVIFVVCLFLYPYFSMPVSYRLVLYVYVLQLISAVVGYGVSLLVRSRMFPVSMRDEFWSYTAVRRYFWSWVLLCLPFGIGFLFFLFAGNLSALVLGYLLSLCGLIVFRPRRGDVV
;
A
#
# COMPACT_ATOMS: atom_id res chain seq x y z
N MET A 1 13.56 -30.98 -21.61
CA MET A 1 14.48 -29.84 -21.38
C MET A 1 13.76 -28.49 -21.15
N ALA A 2 12.58 -28.44 -20.50
CA ALA A 2 11.79 -27.19 -20.36
C ALA A 2 11.86 -26.51 -18.98
N GLN A 3 12.57 -27.09 -18.00
CA GLN A 3 12.60 -26.58 -16.61
C GLN A 3 13.52 -25.35 -16.40
N GLY A 4 14.43 -25.06 -17.33
CA GLY A 4 15.32 -23.88 -17.23
C GLY A 4 14.62 -22.55 -17.49
N ALA A 5 13.54 -22.54 -18.27
CA ALA A 5 12.82 -21.31 -18.63
C ALA A 5 11.84 -20.82 -17.56
N THR A 6 11.27 -21.72 -16.74
CA THR A 6 10.25 -21.37 -15.73
C THR A 6 10.84 -20.70 -14.51
N ARG A 7 12.00 -21.15 -14.02
CA ARG A 7 12.70 -20.55 -12.87
C ARG A 7 13.12 -19.10 -13.16
N ASN A 8 13.62 -18.83 -14.36
CA ASN A 8 13.94 -17.48 -14.82
C ASN A 8 12.70 -16.56 -14.93
N LYS A 9 11.55 -17.10 -15.34
CA LYS A 9 10.30 -16.32 -15.44
C LYS A 9 9.76 -15.88 -14.08
N GLY A 10 9.78 -16.77 -13.08
CA GLY A 10 9.38 -16.44 -11.71
C GLY A 10 10.29 -15.38 -11.07
N GLU A 11 11.60 -15.50 -11.24
CA GLU A 11 12.56 -14.52 -10.71
C GLU A 11 12.41 -13.15 -11.38
N LEU A 12 12.25 -13.12 -12.71
CA LEU A 12 12.00 -11.88 -13.45
C LEU A 12 10.68 -11.22 -13.01
N PHE A 13 9.63 -12.01 -12.79
CA PHE A 13 8.35 -11.53 -12.30
C PHE A 13 8.48 -10.87 -10.92
N ILE A 14 9.13 -11.54 -9.96
CA ILE A 14 9.34 -10.98 -8.62
C ILE A 14 10.16 -9.69 -8.67
N LYS A 15 11.18 -9.60 -9.55
CA LYS A 15 11.94 -8.37 -9.77
C LYS A 15 11.02 -7.23 -10.23
N ARG A 16 10.15 -7.47 -11.21
CA ARG A 16 9.17 -6.49 -11.70
C ARG A 16 8.12 -6.13 -10.64
N ALA A 17 7.63 -7.10 -9.90
CA ALA A 17 6.68 -6.86 -8.80
C ALA A 17 7.30 -5.96 -7.72
N ARG A 18 8.60 -6.13 -7.40
CA ARG A 18 9.32 -5.23 -6.49
C ARG A 18 9.47 -3.82 -7.05
N GLN A 19 9.77 -3.68 -8.33
CA GLN A 19 9.79 -2.37 -8.99
C GLN A 19 8.42 -1.69 -8.93
N PHE A 20 7.34 -2.47 -9.10
CA PHE A 20 5.98 -1.96 -9.00
C PHE A 20 5.60 -1.54 -7.57
N ASN A 21 5.99 -2.30 -6.54
CA ASN A 21 5.88 -1.86 -5.13
C ASN A 21 6.70 -0.58 -4.89
N GLY A 22 7.91 -0.50 -5.45
CA GLY A 22 8.74 0.70 -5.39
C GLY A 22 8.04 1.92 -6.01
N ALA A 23 7.36 1.75 -7.15
CA ALA A 23 6.57 2.81 -7.76
C ALA A 23 5.42 3.29 -6.86
N PHE A 24 4.76 2.38 -6.12
CA PHE A 24 3.74 2.73 -5.11
C PHE A 24 4.33 3.53 -3.94
N LEU A 25 5.50 3.15 -3.44
CA LEU A 25 6.17 3.89 -2.37
C LEU A 25 6.57 5.30 -2.83
N VAL A 26 7.09 5.42 -4.06
CA VAL A 26 7.48 6.71 -4.64
C VAL A 26 6.24 7.57 -4.89
N SER A 27 5.16 7.03 -5.46
CA SER A 27 3.94 7.80 -5.72
C SER A 27 3.32 8.34 -4.44
N LEU A 28 3.20 7.51 -3.40
CA LEU A 28 2.72 7.92 -2.07
C LEU A 28 3.59 9.06 -1.49
N SER A 29 4.92 8.94 -1.62
CA SER A 29 5.86 9.94 -1.12
C SER A 29 5.81 11.26 -1.89
N VAL A 30 5.66 11.20 -3.21
CA VAL A 30 5.50 12.40 -4.05
C VAL A 30 4.22 13.13 -3.68
N ILE A 31 3.09 12.43 -3.54
CA ILE A 31 1.81 13.04 -3.14
C ILE A 31 1.94 13.68 -1.76
N PHE A 32 2.58 12.99 -0.80
CA PHE A 32 2.82 13.55 0.52
C PHE A 32 3.66 14.84 0.49
N VAL A 33 4.75 14.86 -0.28
CA VAL A 33 5.60 16.06 -0.45
C VAL A 33 4.81 17.21 -1.07
N VAL A 34 3.99 16.95 -2.09
CA VAL A 34 3.11 17.98 -2.69
C VAL A 34 2.16 18.56 -1.63
N CYS A 35 1.58 17.72 -0.77
CA CYS A 35 0.72 18.21 0.31
C CYS A 35 1.49 19.08 1.32
N LEU A 36 2.74 18.75 1.64
CA LEU A 36 3.57 19.60 2.51
C LEU A 36 3.79 20.99 1.91
N PHE A 37 4.03 21.09 0.60
CA PHE A 37 4.14 22.37 -0.09
C PHE A 37 2.82 23.15 -0.11
N LEU A 38 1.68 22.46 -0.15
CA LEU A 38 0.36 23.08 -0.15
C LEU A 38 -0.13 23.48 1.25
N TYR A 39 0.44 22.94 2.32
CA TYR A 39 0.00 23.19 3.69
C TYR A 39 -0.16 24.67 4.07
N PRO A 40 0.75 25.59 3.70
CA PRO A 40 0.59 27.01 4.03
C PRO A 40 -0.69 27.65 3.48
N TYR A 41 -1.28 27.07 2.43
CA TYR A 41 -2.48 27.59 1.76
C TYR A 41 -3.79 27.00 2.31
N PHE A 42 -3.72 25.88 3.04
CA PHE A 42 -4.86 25.16 3.57
C PHE A 42 -4.65 24.96 5.07
N SER A 43 -5.06 25.92 5.90
CA SER A 43 -5.05 25.78 7.36
C SER A 43 -6.36 26.29 7.94
N MET A 44 -7.27 25.37 8.28
CA MET A 44 -8.50 25.70 8.98
C MET A 44 -8.41 25.28 10.46
N PRO A 45 -8.89 26.10 11.40
CA PRO A 45 -8.96 25.71 12.79
C PRO A 45 -10.01 24.60 12.96
N VAL A 46 -9.56 23.42 13.37
CA VAL A 46 -10.41 22.23 13.48
C VAL A 46 -10.48 21.77 14.93
N SER A 47 -11.66 21.34 15.36
CA SER A 47 -11.87 20.87 16.72
C SER A 47 -11.05 19.60 17.00
N TYR A 48 -10.47 19.52 18.20
CA TYR A 48 -9.64 18.37 18.61
C TYR A 48 -10.38 17.03 18.51
N ARG A 49 -11.70 17.03 18.76
CA ARG A 49 -12.55 15.83 18.69
C ARG A 49 -12.58 15.25 17.29
N LEU A 50 -12.72 16.10 16.27
CA LEU A 50 -12.75 15.67 14.87
C LEU A 50 -11.40 15.06 14.47
N VAL A 51 -10.29 15.70 14.85
CA VAL A 51 -8.94 15.19 14.60
C VAL A 51 -8.76 13.80 15.24
N LEU A 52 -9.24 13.62 16.47
CA LEU A 52 -9.18 12.34 17.18
C LEU A 52 -10.00 11.26 16.48
N TYR A 53 -11.21 11.57 16.00
CA TYR A 53 -12.01 10.61 15.23
C TYR A 53 -11.30 10.18 13.94
N VAL A 54 -10.64 11.11 13.25
CA VAL A 54 -9.85 10.80 12.05
C VAL A 54 -8.67 9.89 12.39
N TYR A 55 -7.96 10.12 13.49
CA TYR A 55 -6.86 9.25 13.92
C TYR A 55 -7.34 7.83 14.21
N VAL A 56 -8.45 7.70 14.94
CA VAL A 56 -9.06 6.40 15.23
C VAL A 56 -9.46 5.70 13.94
N LEU A 57 -10.07 6.43 12.98
CA LEU A 57 -10.45 5.88 11.68
C LEU A 57 -9.23 5.41 10.88
N GLN A 58 -8.14 6.20 10.85
CA GLN A 58 -6.88 5.79 10.21
C GLN A 58 -6.29 4.53 10.84
N LEU A 59 -6.25 4.44 12.18
CA LEU A 59 -5.75 3.26 12.88
C LEU A 59 -6.61 2.02 12.59
N ILE A 60 -7.93 2.14 12.65
CA ILE A 60 -8.84 1.04 12.31
C ILE A 60 -8.62 0.61 10.85
N SER A 61 -8.54 1.55 9.93
CA SER A 61 -8.31 1.25 8.51
C SER A 61 -6.96 0.55 8.28
N ALA A 62 -5.92 0.93 9.05
CA ALA A 62 -4.62 0.27 9.00
C ALA A 62 -4.70 -1.16 9.53
N VAL A 63 -5.32 -1.37 10.69
CA VAL A 63 -5.50 -2.72 11.28
C VAL A 63 -6.28 -3.63 10.32
N VAL A 64 -7.39 -3.15 9.77
CA VAL A 64 -8.20 -3.91 8.80
C VAL A 64 -7.40 -4.17 7.52
N GLY A 65 -6.77 -3.15 6.94
CA GLY A 65 -5.99 -3.28 5.71
C GLY A 65 -4.80 -4.25 5.86
N TYR A 66 -4.12 -4.20 7.01
CA TYR A 66 -3.02 -5.12 7.34
C TYR A 66 -3.55 -6.54 7.54
N GLY A 67 -4.64 -6.70 8.29
CA GLY A 67 -5.27 -8.00 8.53
C GLY A 67 -5.71 -8.67 7.23
N VAL A 68 -6.42 -7.94 6.36
CA VAL A 68 -6.84 -8.46 5.04
C VAL A 68 -5.63 -8.80 4.18
N SER A 69 -4.60 -7.94 4.15
CA SER A 69 -3.39 -8.20 3.38
C SER A 69 -2.61 -9.43 3.90
N LEU A 70 -2.59 -9.65 5.22
CA LEU A 70 -2.01 -10.86 5.82
C LEU A 70 -2.80 -12.11 5.43
N LEU A 71 -4.14 -12.05 5.43
CA LEU A 71 -4.98 -13.17 5.02
C LEU A 71 -4.82 -13.52 3.53
N VAL A 72 -4.76 -12.51 2.66
CA VAL A 72 -4.46 -12.71 1.24
C VAL A 72 -3.08 -13.35 1.09
N ARG A 73 -2.08 -12.87 1.85
CA ARG A 73 -0.73 -13.44 1.83
C ARG A 73 -0.68 -14.90 2.30
N SER A 74 -1.41 -15.25 3.35
CA SER A 74 -1.33 -16.60 3.95
C SER A 74 -2.19 -17.63 3.22
N ARG A 75 -3.34 -17.23 2.65
CA ARG A 75 -4.27 -18.17 2.00
C ARG A 75 -4.20 -18.18 0.49
N MET A 76 -3.80 -17.07 -0.14
CA MET A 76 -3.81 -16.94 -1.60
C MET A 76 -2.41 -16.97 -2.22
N PHE A 77 -1.36 -17.16 -1.43
CA PHE A 77 -0.02 -17.42 -1.94
C PHE A 77 0.50 -18.73 -1.33
N PRO A 78 1.29 -19.53 -2.07
CA PRO A 78 1.87 -19.24 -3.38
C PRO A 78 0.90 -19.41 -4.57
N VAL A 79 1.14 -18.68 -5.65
CA VAL A 79 0.44 -18.86 -6.94
C VAL A 79 1.23 -19.82 -7.83
N SER A 80 0.57 -20.82 -8.42
CA SER A 80 1.25 -21.78 -9.28
C SER A 80 1.53 -21.21 -10.66
N MET A 81 2.77 -21.32 -11.15
CA MET A 81 3.14 -20.93 -12.52
C MET A 81 2.55 -21.84 -13.60
N ARG A 82 1.87 -22.94 -13.22
CA ARG A 82 1.20 -23.85 -14.15
C ARG A 82 -0.14 -23.30 -14.65
N ASP A 83 -0.75 -22.38 -13.92
CA ASP A 83 -2.03 -21.78 -14.28
C ASP A 83 -1.86 -20.78 -15.42
N GLU A 84 -2.76 -20.78 -16.41
CA GLU A 84 -2.65 -19.92 -17.61
C GLU A 84 -2.53 -18.42 -17.29
N PHE A 85 -3.22 -17.95 -16.24
CA PHE A 85 -3.25 -16.55 -15.80
C PHE A 85 -2.53 -16.30 -14.46
N TRP A 86 -1.50 -17.09 -14.15
CA TRP A 86 -0.77 -17.02 -12.87
C TRP A 86 -0.22 -15.61 -12.57
N SER A 87 0.38 -14.97 -13.57
CA SER A 87 1.04 -13.65 -13.42
C SER A 87 0.02 -12.55 -13.16
N TYR A 88 -1.09 -12.53 -13.90
CA TYR A 88 -2.20 -11.61 -13.69
C TYR A 88 -2.82 -11.77 -12.31
N THR A 89 -3.06 -13.02 -11.88
CA THR A 89 -3.64 -13.33 -10.57
C THR A 89 -2.74 -12.85 -9.43
N ALA A 90 -1.43 -13.11 -9.53
CA ALA A 90 -0.46 -12.64 -8.54
C ALA A 90 -0.39 -11.11 -8.47
N VAL A 91 -0.29 -10.43 -9.62
CA VAL A 91 -0.26 -8.95 -9.66
C VAL A 91 -1.54 -8.36 -9.09
N ARG A 92 -2.70 -8.90 -9.46
CA ARG A 92 -3.99 -8.43 -8.95
C ARG A 92 -4.03 -8.52 -7.41
N ARG A 93 -3.59 -9.65 -6.84
CA ARG A 93 -3.53 -9.84 -5.38
C ARG A 93 -2.61 -8.82 -4.71
N TYR A 94 -1.40 -8.62 -5.24
CA TYR A 94 -0.48 -7.58 -4.73
C TYR A 94 -1.05 -6.17 -4.83
N PHE A 95 -1.60 -5.81 -5.98
CA PHE A 95 -2.16 -4.49 -6.25
C PHE A 95 -3.24 -4.13 -5.24
N TRP A 96 -4.23 -5.01 -5.05
CA TRP A 96 -5.32 -4.76 -4.10
C TRP A 96 -4.83 -4.69 -2.66
N SER A 97 -3.86 -5.53 -2.27
CA SER A 97 -3.23 -5.41 -0.96
C SER A 97 -2.54 -4.05 -0.78
N TRP A 98 -1.77 -3.58 -1.76
CA TRP A 98 -1.09 -2.28 -1.66
C TRP A 98 -2.08 -1.10 -1.65
N VAL A 99 -3.14 -1.16 -2.44
CA VAL A 99 -4.21 -0.15 -2.41
C VAL A 99 -4.88 -0.10 -1.03
N LEU A 100 -5.20 -1.26 -0.44
CA LEU A 100 -5.77 -1.33 0.91
C LEU A 100 -4.80 -0.77 1.96
N LEU A 101 -3.51 -1.03 1.84
CA LEU A 101 -2.50 -0.50 2.76
C LEU A 101 -2.33 1.03 2.61
N CYS A 102 -2.71 1.61 1.48
CA CYS A 102 -2.73 3.06 1.25
C CYS A 102 -3.98 3.77 1.80
N LEU A 103 -5.00 3.05 2.29
CA LEU A 103 -6.22 3.66 2.83
C LEU A 103 -5.98 4.67 3.98
N PRO A 104 -5.11 4.39 4.98
CA PRO A 104 -4.82 5.35 6.05
C PRO A 104 -4.33 6.70 5.50
N PHE A 105 -3.43 6.67 4.53
CA PHE A 105 -2.98 7.87 3.84
C PHE A 105 -4.10 8.54 3.04
N GLY A 106 -4.94 7.78 2.34
CA GLY A 106 -6.09 8.32 1.62
C GLY A 106 -7.08 9.08 2.53
N ILE A 107 -7.36 8.55 3.72
CA ILE A 107 -8.19 9.22 4.73
C ILE A 107 -7.51 10.51 5.21
N GLY A 108 -6.22 10.43 5.56
CA GLY A 108 -5.44 11.59 5.98
C GLY A 108 -5.35 12.67 4.90
N PHE A 109 -5.23 12.28 3.64
CA PHE A 109 -5.20 13.15 2.47
C PHE A 109 -6.54 13.86 2.25
N LEU A 110 -7.66 13.14 2.29
CA LEU A 110 -8.98 13.77 2.19
C LEU A 110 -9.20 14.77 3.32
N PHE A 111 -8.86 14.40 4.56
CA PHE A 111 -8.97 15.31 5.69
C PHE A 111 -8.05 16.52 5.55
N PHE A 112 -6.84 16.34 5.04
CA PHE A 112 -5.91 17.43 4.73
C PHE A 112 -6.49 18.41 3.70
N LEU A 113 -7.14 17.92 2.62
CA LEU A 113 -7.78 18.79 1.63
C LEU A 113 -8.88 19.69 2.24
N PHE A 114 -9.65 19.17 3.20
CA PHE A 114 -10.73 19.94 3.83
C PHE A 114 -10.27 20.84 4.98
N ALA A 115 -9.39 20.32 5.83
CA ALA A 115 -9.07 20.88 7.14
C ALA A 115 -7.62 21.35 7.27
N GLY A 116 -6.75 21.00 6.33
CA GLY A 116 -5.34 21.35 6.39
C GLY A 116 -4.56 20.63 7.48
N ASN A 117 -5.08 19.53 8.04
CA ASN A 117 -4.47 18.95 9.23
C ASN A 117 -3.24 18.10 8.87
N LEU A 118 -2.06 18.66 9.09
CA LEU A 118 -0.78 18.02 8.77
C LEU A 118 -0.49 16.78 9.61
N SER A 119 -0.87 16.77 10.89
CA SER A 119 -0.61 15.62 11.77
C SER A 119 -1.41 14.38 11.36
N ALA A 120 -2.65 14.55 10.88
CA ALA A 120 -3.45 13.47 10.30
C ALA A 120 -2.86 12.96 8.99
N LEU A 121 -2.32 13.84 8.16
CA LEU A 121 -1.65 13.47 6.92
C LEU A 121 -0.38 12.64 7.19
N VAL A 122 0.46 13.09 8.14
CA VAL A 122 1.69 12.41 8.55
C VAL A 122 1.40 11.02 9.12
N LEU A 123 0.41 10.91 10.00
CA LEU A 123 0.02 9.62 10.58
C LEU A 123 -0.40 8.62 9.49
N GLY A 124 -1.29 9.05 8.58
CA GLY A 124 -1.76 8.22 7.48
C GLY A 124 -0.63 7.80 6.56
N TYR A 125 0.29 8.71 6.25
CA TYR A 125 1.49 8.44 5.44
C TYR A 125 2.37 7.37 6.09
N LEU A 126 2.69 7.50 7.38
CA LEU A 126 3.53 6.55 8.10
C LEU A 126 2.88 5.15 8.18
N LEU A 127 1.59 5.08 8.48
CA LEU A 127 0.85 3.82 8.51
C LEU A 127 0.83 3.14 7.13
N SER A 128 0.63 3.90 6.06
CA SER A 128 0.65 3.33 4.71
C SER A 128 2.06 2.91 4.26
N LEU A 129 3.08 3.71 4.58
CA LEU A 129 4.47 3.41 4.26
C LEU A 129 4.95 2.13 4.94
N CYS A 130 4.67 1.97 6.23
CA CYS A 130 4.96 0.74 6.98
C CYS A 130 4.30 -0.48 6.32
N GLY A 131 3.04 -0.35 5.90
CA GLY A 131 2.31 -1.41 5.23
C GLY A 131 2.99 -1.83 3.93
N LEU A 132 3.27 -0.88 3.04
CA LEU A 132 3.91 -1.15 1.77
C LEU A 132 5.31 -1.79 1.90
N ILE A 133 6.07 -1.42 2.94
CA ILE A 133 7.39 -2.00 3.24
C ILE A 133 7.25 -3.46 3.73
N VAL A 134 6.32 -3.72 4.66
CA VAL A 134 6.10 -5.06 5.23
C VAL A 134 5.57 -6.04 4.17
N PHE A 135 4.72 -5.56 3.27
CA PHE A 135 4.07 -6.35 2.22
C PHE A 135 4.80 -6.33 0.87
N ARG A 136 6.13 -6.31 0.90
CA ARG A 136 6.96 -6.48 -0.30
C ARG A 136 6.88 -7.91 -0.88
N PRO A 137 6.94 -8.05 -2.22
CA PRO A 137 6.97 -9.35 -2.89
C PRO A 137 8.17 -10.21 -2.48
N ARG A 138 7.91 -11.48 -2.12
CA ARG A 138 8.93 -12.47 -1.73
C ARG A 138 9.08 -13.53 -2.81
N ARG A 139 10.28 -14.13 -2.88
CA ARG A 139 10.60 -15.17 -3.88
C ARG A 139 9.74 -16.44 -3.73
N GLY A 140 9.16 -16.69 -2.55
CA GLY A 140 8.27 -17.84 -2.30
C GLY A 140 6.79 -17.59 -2.61
N ASP A 141 6.43 -16.42 -3.11
CA ASP A 141 5.02 -16.11 -3.42
C ASP A 141 4.58 -16.74 -4.77
N VAL A 142 5.51 -17.22 -5.60
CA VAL A 142 5.21 -17.84 -6.90
C VAL A 142 6.01 -19.14 -7.02
N VAL A 143 5.35 -20.26 -7.35
CA VAL A 143 5.94 -21.63 -7.35
C VAL A 143 5.59 -22.41 -8.61
#